data_AF-A0A177EUV7-F1
#
_entry.id   AF-A0A177EUV7-F1
#
_cell.length_a   1.000
_cell.length_b   1.000
_cell.length_c   1.000
_cell.angle_alpha   90.00
_cell.angle_beta   90.00
_cell.angle_gamma   90.00
#
_symmetry.space_group_name_H-M   'P 1'
#
loop_
_entity.id
_entity.type
_entity.pdbx_description
1 polymer ?
#
loop_
_entity_poly.entity_id
_entity_poly.type
_entity_poly.pdbx_seq_one_letter_code
_entity_poly.pdbx_strand_id
1 'polypeptide(L)'
;MFAAKRLGKELVKWSLDLPDTTSADIRAIVTLLQAKQKLPPGIELVKADDFREWLVDIQVLDANPLYMNQTFRLSFLFSDSYPIEAPEVVFLKVPPAATDPANPQQQSQSQTPFAGRPIPIHPHIYSNGIICLDLLGSAGWSPVQSVESVCMSLQSMLTGNTKNERPQGDEQFCQSMGVRGPDGWSGYRGKGRGRGLRDVRFAYDDDTV
;
A
#
# COMPACT_ATOMS: atom_id res chain seq x y z
N MET A 1 12.01 -31.80 4.20
CA MET A 1 11.12 -32.08 3.05
C MET A 1 9.70 -32.56 3.41
N PHE A 2 9.31 -32.70 4.69
CA PHE A 2 7.99 -33.29 5.05
C PHE A 2 6.89 -32.29 5.49
N ALA A 3 7.19 -31.00 5.67
CA ALA A 3 6.19 -30.00 6.08
C ALA A 3 5.33 -29.48 4.90
N ALA A 4 5.93 -29.30 3.72
CA ALA A 4 5.26 -28.71 2.55
C ALA A 4 4.12 -29.59 1.97
N LYS A 5 4.23 -30.92 2.04
CA LYS A 5 3.20 -31.85 1.53
C LYS A 5 1.94 -31.92 2.40
N ARG A 6 2.05 -31.59 3.69
CA ARG A 6 0.92 -31.65 4.63
C ARG A 6 0.04 -30.40 4.52
N LEU A 7 0.67 -29.23 4.39
CA LEU A 7 0.02 -27.95 4.15
C LEU A 7 -0.80 -27.93 2.85
N GLY A 8 -0.29 -28.54 1.77
CA GLY A 8 -1.01 -28.59 0.49
C GLY A 8 -2.33 -29.35 0.55
N LYS A 9 -2.43 -30.43 1.34
CA LYS A 9 -3.67 -31.21 1.47
C LYS A 9 -4.70 -30.52 2.38
N GLU A 10 -4.22 -29.78 3.37
CA GLU A 10 -5.07 -29.01 4.27
C GLU A 10 -5.65 -27.79 3.55
N LEU A 11 -4.85 -27.05 2.79
CA LEU A 11 -5.31 -25.91 1.97
C LEU A 11 -6.38 -26.31 0.94
N VAL A 12 -6.25 -27.48 0.30
CA VAL A 12 -7.27 -28.00 -0.63
C VAL A 12 -8.57 -28.36 0.11
N LYS A 13 -8.48 -28.85 1.34
CA LYS A 13 -9.65 -29.16 2.17
C LYS A 13 -10.40 -27.89 2.58
N TRP A 14 -9.69 -26.83 2.97
CA TRP A 14 -10.30 -25.53 3.33
C TRP A 14 -10.85 -24.77 2.12
N SER A 15 -10.29 -25.00 0.92
CA SER A 15 -10.81 -24.45 -0.34
C SER A 15 -12.17 -25.02 -0.76
N LEU A 16 -12.58 -26.17 -0.22
CA LEU A 16 -13.85 -26.84 -0.55
C LEU A 16 -15.02 -26.44 0.35
N ASP A 17 -14.76 -25.76 1.48
CA ASP A 17 -15.75 -25.44 2.52
C ASP A 17 -16.22 -23.96 2.50
N LEU A 18 -15.81 -23.14 1.52
CA LEU A 18 -16.20 -21.73 1.41
C LEU A 18 -17.18 -21.49 0.25
N PRO A 19 -18.33 -20.82 0.45
CA PRO A 19 -19.32 -20.60 -0.59
C PRO A 19 -18.84 -19.59 -1.65
N ASP A 20 -19.07 -19.91 -2.93
CA ASP A 20 -18.89 -19.12 -4.17
C ASP A 20 -17.93 -17.92 -4.09
N THR A 21 -16.68 -18.24 -3.76
CA THR A 21 -15.58 -17.28 -3.63
C THR A 21 -14.75 -17.33 -4.92
N THR A 22 -14.51 -16.18 -5.56
CA THR A 22 -13.80 -16.14 -6.86
C THR A 22 -12.31 -16.48 -6.69
N SER A 23 -11.60 -16.81 -7.77
CA SER A 23 -10.18 -17.16 -7.70
C SER A 23 -9.28 -16.03 -7.18
N ALA A 24 -9.71 -14.77 -7.34
CA ALA A 24 -9.07 -13.59 -6.77
C ALA A 24 -9.23 -13.57 -5.24
N ASP A 25 -10.45 -13.83 -4.76
CA ASP A 25 -10.77 -13.90 -3.34
C ASP A 25 -10.01 -15.06 -2.67
N ILE A 26 -9.89 -16.23 -3.30
CA ILE A 26 -9.14 -17.37 -2.74
C ILE A 26 -7.65 -17.02 -2.58
N ARG A 27 -7.03 -16.35 -3.55
CA ARG A 27 -5.61 -15.97 -3.46
C ARG A 27 -5.39 -14.88 -2.42
N ALA A 28 -6.26 -13.90 -2.35
CA ALA A 28 -6.16 -12.85 -1.35
C ALA A 28 -6.48 -13.38 0.06
N ILE A 29 -7.39 -14.34 0.22
CA ILE A 29 -7.58 -15.11 1.47
C ILE A 29 -6.30 -15.88 1.82
N VAL A 30 -5.65 -16.54 0.84
CA VAL A 30 -4.38 -17.23 1.08
C VAL A 30 -3.27 -16.23 1.48
N THR A 31 -3.21 -15.05 0.88
CA THR A 31 -2.30 -13.96 1.27
C THR A 31 -2.61 -13.44 2.68
N LEU A 32 -3.90 -13.31 3.06
CA LEU A 32 -4.32 -12.93 4.42
C LEU A 32 -4.01 -14.03 5.45
N LEU A 33 -4.15 -15.31 5.08
CA LEU A 33 -3.80 -16.45 5.92
C LEU A 33 -2.29 -16.62 6.06
N GLN A 34 -1.52 -16.26 5.02
CA GLN A 34 -0.06 -16.10 5.10
C GLN A 34 0.32 -14.87 5.93
N ALA A 35 -0.43 -13.77 5.88
CA ALA A 35 -0.21 -12.59 6.72
C ALA A 35 -0.46 -12.86 8.22
N LYS A 36 -1.28 -13.88 8.56
CA LYS A 36 -1.38 -14.41 9.93
C LYS A 36 -0.12 -15.15 10.39
N GLN A 37 0.83 -15.40 9.50
CA GLN A 37 2.18 -15.88 9.78
C GLN A 37 3.10 -14.68 10.08
N LYS A 38 2.81 -13.92 11.15
CA LYS A 38 3.58 -12.74 11.63
C LYS A 38 4.12 -11.83 10.51
N LEU A 39 3.35 -10.79 10.15
CA LEU A 39 3.86 -9.67 9.37
C LEU A 39 5.23 -9.20 9.88
N PRO A 40 6.14 -8.76 8.98
CA PRO A 40 7.45 -8.30 9.39
C PRO A 40 7.32 -7.14 10.40
N PRO A 41 8.27 -7.02 11.35
CA PRO A 41 8.25 -5.93 12.31
C PRO A 41 8.12 -4.55 11.64
N GLY A 42 7.23 -3.72 12.19
CA GLY A 42 6.95 -2.39 11.64
C GLY A 42 5.91 -2.37 10.52
N ILE A 43 5.29 -3.50 10.16
CA ILE A 43 4.18 -3.56 9.22
C ILE A 43 2.92 -4.02 9.97
N GLU A 44 1.84 -3.24 9.88
CA GLU A 44 0.57 -3.52 10.56
C GLU A 44 -0.60 -3.37 9.58
N LEU A 45 -1.46 -4.39 9.50
CA LEU A 45 -2.66 -4.34 8.67
C LEU A 45 -3.78 -3.59 9.41
N VAL A 46 -4.19 -2.43 8.90
CA VAL A 46 -5.21 -1.57 9.52
C VAL A 46 -6.61 -1.92 9.03
N LYS A 47 -6.76 -2.14 7.72
CA LYS A 47 -8.04 -2.46 7.08
C LYS A 47 -7.78 -3.47 5.98
N ALA A 48 -8.55 -4.56 5.95
CA ALA A 48 -8.54 -5.55 4.86
C ALA A 48 -9.89 -6.29 4.77
N ASP A 49 -10.97 -5.58 5.05
CA ASP A 49 -12.31 -6.16 5.16
C ASP A 49 -12.91 -6.53 3.80
N ASP A 50 -12.38 -5.94 2.72
CA ASP A 50 -12.76 -6.19 1.33
C ASP A 50 -11.52 -6.44 0.47
N PHE A 51 -11.69 -6.95 -0.75
CA PHE A 51 -10.59 -7.13 -1.72
C PHE A 51 -10.40 -5.92 -2.63
N ARG A 52 -10.90 -4.74 -2.24
CA ARG A 52 -10.80 -3.52 -3.04
C ARG A 52 -9.73 -2.60 -2.50
N GLU A 53 -9.79 -2.27 -1.22
CA GLU A 53 -8.86 -1.34 -0.59
C GLU A 53 -8.33 -1.89 0.73
N TRP A 54 -7.03 -2.14 0.78
CA TRP A 54 -6.34 -2.46 2.03
C TRP A 54 -5.53 -1.28 2.52
N LEU A 55 -5.58 -1.06 3.84
CA LEU A 55 -4.77 -0.06 4.52
C LEU A 55 -3.72 -0.76 5.38
N VAL A 56 -2.47 -0.38 5.18
CA VAL A 56 -1.32 -0.96 5.89
C VAL A 56 -0.51 0.17 6.50
N ASP A 57 -0.23 0.09 7.78
CA ASP A 57 0.70 1.01 8.45
C ASP A 57 2.12 0.43 8.36
N ILE A 58 3.09 1.30 8.05
CA ILE A 58 4.50 0.96 7.91
C ILE A 58 5.36 1.89 8.78
N GLN A 59 6.35 1.31 9.45
CA GLN A 59 7.33 1.97 10.30
C GLN A 59 8.74 1.56 9.90
N VAL A 60 9.64 2.54 9.83
CA VAL A 60 11.08 2.28 9.67
C VAL A 60 11.64 1.93 11.04
N LEU A 61 12.15 0.71 11.19
CA LEU A 61 12.65 0.22 12.48
C LEU A 61 14.11 0.57 12.74
N ASP A 62 14.85 0.90 11.69
CA ASP A 62 16.24 1.34 11.80
C ASP A 62 16.32 2.77 12.34
N ALA A 63 17.50 3.13 12.83
CA ALA A 63 17.81 4.48 13.31
C ALA A 63 17.97 5.48 12.15
N ASN A 64 17.03 5.52 11.20
CA ASN A 64 16.97 6.56 10.19
C ASN A 64 16.33 7.82 10.82
N PRO A 65 17.08 8.92 11.01
CA PRO A 65 16.57 10.11 11.69
C PRO A 65 15.42 10.79 10.93
N LEU A 66 15.26 10.54 9.63
CA LEU A 66 14.19 11.13 8.82
C LEU A 66 12.81 10.57 9.17
N TYR A 67 12.75 9.33 9.63
CA TYR A 67 11.50 8.58 9.80
C TYR A 67 11.33 7.98 11.20
N MET A 68 12.25 8.27 12.12
CA MET A 68 12.22 7.76 13.48
C MET A 68 10.90 8.11 14.18
N ASN A 69 10.28 7.11 14.82
CA ASN A 69 9.01 7.24 15.53
C ASN A 69 7.81 7.70 14.66
N GLN A 70 7.95 7.65 13.33
CA GLN A 70 6.85 7.96 12.43
C GLN A 70 6.21 6.67 11.90
N THR A 71 4.89 6.70 11.79
CA THR A 71 4.11 5.66 11.12
C THR A 71 3.48 6.26 9.87
N PHE A 72 3.63 5.59 8.75
CA PHE A 72 3.05 5.99 7.48
C PHE A 72 1.94 5.03 7.09
N ARG A 73 0.89 5.52 6.42
CA ARG A 73 -0.17 4.67 5.91
C ARG A 73 0.01 4.44 4.42
N LEU A 74 -0.07 3.19 4.01
CA LEU A 74 -0.20 2.77 2.62
C LEU A 74 -1.67 2.41 2.35
N SER A 75 -2.15 2.76 1.15
CA SER A 75 -3.39 2.23 0.59
C SER A 75 -3.05 1.40 -0.63
N PHE A 76 -3.49 0.15 -0.60
CA PHE A 76 -3.44 -0.80 -1.71
C PHE A 76 -4.83 -0.86 -2.32
N LEU A 77 -4.96 -0.39 -3.55
CA LEU A 77 -6.19 -0.50 -4.33
C LEU A 77 -6.02 -1.64 -5.34
N PHE A 78 -6.80 -2.70 -5.17
CA PHE A 78 -6.73 -3.87 -6.03
C PHE A 78 -7.66 -3.73 -7.22
N SER A 79 -7.16 -4.24 -8.33
CA SER A 79 -7.87 -4.29 -9.59
C SER A 79 -8.68 -5.59 -9.70
N ASP A 80 -9.84 -5.60 -10.38
CA ASP A 80 -10.54 -6.81 -10.85
C ASP A 80 -9.63 -7.79 -11.63
N SER A 81 -8.50 -7.31 -12.16
CA SER A 81 -7.49 -8.13 -12.86
C SER A 81 -6.31 -8.49 -11.98
N TYR A 82 -6.32 -8.14 -10.69
CA TYR A 82 -5.37 -8.65 -9.71
C TYR A 82 -5.48 -10.18 -9.61
N PRO A 83 -4.37 -10.94 -9.52
CA PRO A 83 -2.97 -10.49 -9.35
C PRO A 83 -2.19 -10.31 -10.65
N ILE A 84 -2.85 -10.44 -11.82
CA ILE A 84 -2.17 -10.25 -13.11
C ILE A 84 -1.66 -8.82 -13.21
N GLU A 85 -2.48 -7.86 -12.78
CA GLU A 85 -2.07 -6.48 -12.67
C GLU A 85 -1.71 -6.12 -11.22
N ALA A 86 -0.71 -5.26 -11.06
CA ALA A 86 -0.31 -4.73 -9.76
C ALA A 86 -1.44 -3.91 -9.12
N PRO A 87 -1.56 -3.93 -7.77
CA PRO A 87 -2.41 -2.99 -7.07
C PRO A 87 -1.83 -1.57 -7.20
N GLU A 88 -2.68 -0.55 -7.17
CA GLU A 88 -2.20 0.81 -6.98
C GLU A 88 -1.78 0.97 -5.52
N VAL A 89 -0.57 1.49 -5.29
CA VAL A 89 -0.04 1.69 -3.94
C VAL A 89 0.36 3.14 -3.77
N VAL A 90 -0.23 3.78 -2.76
CA VAL A 90 0.04 5.18 -2.44
C VAL A 90 0.17 5.38 -0.94
N PHE A 91 1.00 6.33 -0.53
CA PHE A 91 1.02 6.81 0.84
C PHE A 91 -0.19 7.71 1.09
N LEU A 92 -0.97 7.42 2.13
CA LEU A 92 -2.08 8.26 2.57
C LEU A 92 -1.64 9.19 3.69
N LYS A 93 -1.94 10.47 3.52
CA LYS A 93 -1.92 11.44 4.62
C LYS A 93 -3.16 11.22 5.49
N VAL A 94 -2.95 10.81 6.73
CA VAL A 94 -4.01 10.77 7.75
C VAL A 94 -3.78 11.93 8.72
N PRO A 95 -4.65 12.95 8.73
CA PRO A 95 -4.57 14.01 9.72
C PRO A 95 -4.59 13.41 11.14
N PRO A 96 -3.87 13.98 12.11
CA PRO A 96 -4.11 13.62 13.50
C PRO A 96 -5.60 13.85 13.75
N ALA A 97 -6.29 12.86 14.32
CA ALA A 97 -7.68 13.05 14.71
C ALA A 97 -7.69 14.25 15.66
N ALA A 98 -8.19 15.40 15.18
CA ALA A 98 -8.55 16.48 16.06
C ALA A 98 -9.57 15.84 17.00
N THR A 99 -9.29 15.84 18.30
CA THR A 99 -10.30 15.54 19.31
C THR A 99 -11.55 16.32 18.91
N ASP A 100 -12.60 15.63 18.49
CA ASP A 100 -13.88 16.27 18.20
C ASP A 100 -14.29 17.02 19.48
N PRO A 101 -14.41 18.37 19.46
CA PRO A 101 -14.88 19.09 20.63
C PRO A 101 -16.34 18.75 20.98
N ALA A 102 -17.04 18.02 20.09
CA ALA A 102 -18.43 17.64 20.23
C ALA A 102 -18.69 16.26 20.85
N ASN A 103 -17.68 15.39 21.04
CA ASN A 103 -17.92 14.07 21.67
C ASN A 103 -16.74 13.57 22.53
N PRO A 104 -16.68 13.96 23.82
CA PRO A 104 -15.58 13.60 24.72
C PRO A 104 -15.53 12.12 25.19
N GLN A 105 -16.41 11.22 24.73
CA GLN A 105 -16.69 9.97 25.47
C GLN A 105 -16.53 8.63 24.74
N GLN A 106 -15.73 8.53 23.69
CA GLN A 106 -15.27 7.21 23.20
C GLN A 106 -13.77 7.02 23.44
N GLN A 107 -13.39 7.10 24.71
CA GLN A 107 -12.18 6.47 25.22
C GLN A 107 -12.47 4.99 25.49
N SER A 108 -12.23 4.12 24.52
CA SER A 108 -12.12 2.70 24.80
C SER A 108 -11.06 2.03 23.93
N GLN A 109 -9.86 1.94 24.53
CA GLN A 109 -8.91 0.84 24.41
C GLN A 109 -8.05 0.71 23.12
N SER A 110 -7.21 1.71 22.87
CA SER A 110 -5.78 1.49 22.57
C SER A 110 -5.00 2.80 22.70
N GLN A 111 -4.07 2.84 23.65
CA GLN A 111 -3.33 4.04 24.08
C GLN A 111 -2.14 4.33 23.15
N THR A 112 -2.33 5.22 22.18
CA THR A 112 -1.36 6.24 21.79
C THR A 112 -2.17 7.49 21.37
N PRO A 113 -1.74 8.73 21.68
CA PRO A 113 -2.30 9.88 20.99
C PRO A 113 -2.08 9.64 19.50
N PHE A 114 -3.15 9.66 18.70
CA PHE A 114 -3.08 9.40 17.27
C PHE A 114 -2.27 10.52 16.61
N ALA A 115 -0.94 10.37 16.63
CA ALA A 115 -0.06 11.15 15.81
C ALA A 115 -0.51 10.90 14.37
N GLY A 116 -0.80 11.97 13.63
CA GLY A 116 -1.20 11.85 12.23
C GLY A 116 -0.17 11.04 11.45
N ARG A 117 -0.59 10.43 10.34
CA ARG A 117 0.29 9.69 9.44
C ARG A 117 0.64 10.62 8.29
N PRO A 118 1.82 11.29 8.31
CA PRO A 118 2.22 12.12 7.18
C PRO A 118 2.56 11.24 5.96
N ILE A 119 2.84 11.88 4.83
CA ILE A 119 3.45 11.22 3.69
C ILE A 119 4.97 11.39 3.85
N PRO A 120 5.77 10.30 3.84
CA PRO A 120 7.22 10.40 4.00
C PRO A 120 7.82 11.28 2.91
N ILE A 121 8.81 12.11 3.28
CA ILE A 121 9.58 12.91 2.34
C ILE A 121 10.71 12.03 1.81
N HIS A 122 10.66 11.73 0.52
CA HIS A 122 11.61 10.83 -0.13
C HIS A 122 11.80 11.23 -1.60
N PRO A 123 13.01 11.06 -2.18
CA PRO A 123 13.27 11.37 -3.59
C PRO A 123 12.38 10.63 -4.61
N HIS A 124 11.69 9.57 -4.16
CA HIS A 124 10.77 8.77 -4.98
C HIS A 124 9.30 8.80 -4.52
N ILE A 125 8.94 9.71 -3.61
CA ILE A 125 7.57 9.83 -3.08
C ILE A 125 7.07 11.26 -3.23
N TYR A 126 6.05 11.44 -4.05
CA TYR A 126 5.40 12.73 -4.25
C TYR A 126 4.59 13.18 -3.03
N SER A 127 4.31 14.48 -2.95
CA SER A 127 3.56 15.07 -1.84
C SER A 127 2.09 14.63 -1.77
N ASN A 128 1.54 14.11 -2.87
CA ASN A 128 0.24 13.44 -2.89
C ASN A 128 0.30 11.94 -2.53
N GLY A 129 1.51 11.41 -2.27
CA GLY A 129 1.72 10.04 -1.81
C GLY A 129 1.96 9.03 -2.92
N ILE A 130 1.96 9.46 -4.18
CA ILE A 130 2.33 8.60 -5.31
C ILE A 130 3.83 8.25 -5.22
N ILE A 131 4.14 7.01 -5.57
CA ILE A 131 5.50 6.46 -5.55
C ILE A 131 5.97 6.31 -6.99
N CYS A 132 7.07 6.97 -7.37
CA CYS A 132 7.64 6.90 -8.72
C CYS A 132 8.71 5.80 -8.85
N LEU A 133 8.39 4.60 -8.38
CA LEU A 133 9.31 3.46 -8.40
C LEU A 133 8.70 2.33 -9.21
N ASP A 134 9.48 1.76 -10.13
CA ASP A 134 9.11 0.58 -10.93
C ASP A 134 9.17 -0.73 -10.10
N LEU A 135 8.65 -0.69 -8.87
CA LEU A 135 8.45 -1.89 -8.05
C LEU A 135 7.08 -2.53 -8.33
N LEU A 136 6.16 -1.74 -8.88
CA LEU A 136 4.75 -2.05 -9.14
C LEU A 136 4.37 -1.83 -10.61
N GLY A 137 5.32 -1.41 -11.44
CA GLY A 137 5.11 -1.13 -12.85
C GLY A 137 5.28 -2.37 -13.75
N SER A 138 5.32 -2.11 -15.05
CA SER A 138 5.29 -3.11 -16.13
C SER A 138 6.48 -4.08 -16.13
N ALA A 139 7.64 -3.66 -15.62
CA ALA A 139 8.86 -4.48 -15.60
C ALA A 139 9.18 -5.06 -14.20
N GLY A 140 8.68 -4.45 -13.13
CA GLY A 140 8.93 -4.88 -11.75
C GLY A 140 7.88 -5.79 -11.13
N TRP A 141 6.60 -5.68 -11.53
CA TRP A 141 5.53 -6.50 -10.92
C TRP A 141 5.53 -7.94 -11.41
N SER A 142 5.33 -8.87 -10.48
CA SER A 142 5.05 -10.27 -10.81
C SER A 142 3.84 -10.74 -10.00
N PRO A 143 2.89 -11.49 -10.58
CA PRO A 143 1.72 -12.03 -9.86
C PRO A 143 2.05 -12.95 -8.67
N VAL A 144 3.33 -13.29 -8.47
CA VAL A 144 3.84 -14.00 -7.29
C VAL A 144 4.11 -13.08 -6.09
N GLN A 145 4.21 -11.77 -6.32
CA GLN A 145 4.44 -10.78 -5.27
C GLN A 145 3.18 -10.58 -4.43
N SER A 146 3.38 -10.38 -3.13
CA SER A 146 2.32 -10.15 -2.15
C SER A 146 2.37 -8.72 -1.63
N VAL A 147 1.30 -8.28 -0.95
CA VAL A 147 1.28 -7.02 -0.21
C VAL A 147 2.45 -6.93 0.77
N GLU A 148 2.79 -8.05 1.41
CA GLU A 148 3.92 -8.16 2.33
C GLU A 148 5.26 -7.87 1.63
N SER A 149 5.53 -8.49 0.48
CA SER A 149 6.78 -8.26 -0.25
C SER A 149 6.90 -6.80 -0.71
N VAL A 150 5.79 -6.20 -1.14
CA VAL A 150 5.75 -4.76 -1.49
C VAL A 150 6.06 -3.90 -0.25
N CYS A 151 5.45 -4.19 0.89
CA CYS A 151 5.70 -3.45 2.13
C CYS A 151 7.16 -3.58 2.58
N MET A 152 7.76 -4.78 2.51
CA MET A 152 9.18 -4.99 2.82
C MET A 152 10.09 -4.19 1.90
N SER A 153 9.81 -4.15 0.59
CA SER A 153 10.58 -3.35 -0.37
C SER A 153 10.47 -1.85 -0.08
N LEU A 154 9.27 -1.35 0.24
CA LEU A 154 9.07 0.05 0.63
C LEU A 154 9.75 0.37 1.97
N GLN A 155 9.73 -0.54 2.94
CA GLN A 155 10.44 -0.38 4.20
C GLN A 155 11.95 -0.24 3.95
N SER A 156 12.51 -1.11 3.11
CA SER A 156 13.93 -1.07 2.74
C SER A 156 14.31 0.21 1.99
N MET A 157 13.44 0.67 1.07
CA MET A 157 13.61 1.94 0.36
C MET A 157 13.67 3.11 1.36
N LEU A 158 12.74 3.17 2.31
CA LEU A 158 12.73 4.22 3.34
C LEU A 158 13.94 4.12 4.26
N THR A 159 14.30 2.92 4.74
CA THR A 159 15.52 2.72 5.56
C THR A 159 16.76 3.30 4.88
N GLY A 160 16.93 3.06 3.58
CA GLY A 160 18.10 3.50 2.81
C GLY A 160 18.15 5.00 2.49
N ASN A 161 17.10 5.77 2.78
CA ASN A 161 17.07 7.18 2.42
C ASN A 161 17.98 8.03 3.30
N THR A 162 18.79 8.86 2.67
CA THR A 162 19.65 9.86 3.33
C THR A 162 19.26 11.30 2.99
N LYS A 163 18.26 11.49 2.11
CA LYS A 163 17.88 12.79 1.59
C LYS A 163 16.47 13.20 1.99
N ASN A 164 16.36 14.34 2.65
CA ASN A 164 15.07 14.92 3.01
C ASN A 164 14.51 15.82 1.89
N GLU A 165 14.33 15.26 0.69
CA GLU A 165 13.85 15.98 -0.49
C GLU A 165 12.73 15.23 -1.22
N ARG A 166 11.92 15.96 -1.98
CA ARG A 166 10.88 15.42 -2.87
C ARG A 166 11.45 15.12 -4.26
N PRO A 167 10.77 14.30 -5.08
CA PRO A 167 11.15 14.11 -6.47
C PRO A 167 11.19 15.46 -7.23
N GLN A 168 12.03 15.54 -8.27
CA GLN A 168 12.04 16.69 -9.17
C GLN A 168 10.66 16.83 -9.85
N GLY A 169 10.12 18.04 -9.85
CA GLY A 169 8.82 18.31 -10.47
C GLY A 169 7.60 17.93 -9.61
N ASP A 170 7.78 17.71 -8.29
CA ASP A 170 6.72 17.29 -7.38
C ASP A 170 5.44 18.14 -7.48
N GLU A 171 5.60 19.46 -7.47
CA GLU A 171 4.47 20.39 -7.51
C GLU A 171 3.73 20.31 -8.85
N GLN A 172 4.45 20.35 -9.98
CA GLN A 172 3.85 20.25 -11.31
C GLN A 172 3.16 18.90 -11.50
N PHE A 173 3.78 17.82 -11.03
CA PHE A 173 3.22 16.48 -11.09
C PHE A 173 1.92 16.38 -10.29
N CYS A 174 1.93 16.80 -9.02
CA CYS A 174 0.75 16.75 -8.16
C CYS A 174 -0.40 17.61 -8.70
N GLN A 175 -0.10 18.78 -9.27
CA GLN A 175 -1.11 19.62 -9.94
C GLN A 175 -1.73 18.92 -11.17
N SER A 176 -0.93 18.15 -11.90
CA SER A 176 -1.40 17.44 -13.11
C SER A 176 -2.27 16.21 -12.83
N MET A 177 -2.10 15.59 -11.67
CA MET A 177 -2.79 14.36 -11.28
C MET A 177 -4.19 14.61 -10.68
N GLY A 178 -4.47 15.81 -10.19
CA GLY A 178 -5.73 16.12 -9.52
C GLY A 178 -5.88 15.40 -8.17
N VAL A 179 -7.12 15.30 -7.67
CA VAL A 179 -7.44 14.76 -6.34
C VAL A 179 -7.77 13.27 -6.43
N ARG A 180 -7.24 12.46 -5.51
CA ARG A 180 -7.60 11.04 -5.35
C ARG A 180 -9.09 10.91 -5.02
N GLY A 181 -9.83 10.18 -5.84
CA GLY A 181 -11.22 9.80 -5.55
C GLY A 181 -11.32 8.62 -4.59
N PRO A 182 -12.54 8.20 -4.21
CA PRO A 182 -12.76 6.99 -3.41
C PRO A 182 -12.17 5.74 -4.07
N ASP A 183 -12.21 5.68 -5.41
CA ASP A 183 -11.72 4.58 -6.22
C ASP A 183 -10.30 4.82 -6.79
N GLY A 184 -9.49 5.66 -6.13
CA GLY A 184 -8.11 5.97 -6.56
C GLY A 184 -7.97 7.15 -7.53
N TRP A 185 -6.87 7.21 -8.28
CA TRP A 185 -6.60 8.29 -9.25
C TRP A 185 -7.29 8.00 -10.59
N SER A 186 -8.56 8.40 -10.67
CA SER A 186 -9.44 8.29 -11.84
C SER A 186 -9.61 6.89 -12.46
N GLY A 187 -10.50 6.11 -11.85
CA GLY A 187 -11.56 5.42 -12.59
C GLY A 187 -11.26 3.99 -13.01
N TYR A 188 -11.60 3.05 -12.12
CA TYR A 188 -12.01 1.71 -12.49
C TYR A 188 -13.12 1.78 -13.56
N ARG A 189 -12.77 1.61 -14.84
CA ARG A 189 -13.65 1.46 -16.02
C ARG A 189 -14.85 2.42 -16.10
N GLY A 190 -14.73 3.48 -16.90
CA GLY A 190 -15.92 4.16 -17.41
C GLY A 190 -15.64 5.41 -18.23
N LYS A 191 -15.67 5.28 -19.56
CA LYS A 191 -15.85 6.34 -20.57
C LYS A 191 -15.53 7.78 -20.11
N GLY A 192 -14.26 8.16 -20.08
CA GLY A 192 -13.88 9.58 -20.05
C GLY A 192 -12.50 9.83 -19.47
N ARG A 193 -11.51 10.09 -20.34
CA ARG A 193 -10.32 10.96 -20.17
C ARG A 193 -9.65 11.09 -18.78
N GLY A 194 -9.71 10.10 -17.89
CA GLY A 194 -8.88 10.00 -16.68
C GLY A 194 -7.60 9.25 -16.99
N ARG A 195 -6.46 9.70 -16.45
CA ARG A 195 -5.19 8.95 -16.47
C ARG A 195 -5.11 8.15 -15.17
N GLY A 196 -5.19 6.83 -15.26
CA GLY A 196 -4.92 5.96 -14.10
C GLY A 196 -3.45 6.08 -13.70
N LEU A 197 -3.08 5.64 -12.49
CA LEU A 197 -1.69 5.75 -12.00
C LEU A 197 -0.68 5.05 -12.94
N ARG A 198 -1.14 4.06 -13.71
CA ARG A 198 -0.34 3.32 -14.71
C ARG A 198 -0.07 4.09 -16.00
N ASP A 199 -0.92 5.05 -16.36
CA ASP A 199 -0.74 5.90 -17.55
C ASP A 199 0.11 7.14 -17.26
N VAL A 200 0.64 7.21 -16.03
CA VAL A 200 1.45 8.32 -15.55
C VAL A 200 2.90 8.10 -15.96
N ARG A 201 3.44 9.05 -16.71
CA ARG A 201 4.87 9.10 -17.02
C ARG A 201 5.59 9.78 -15.87
N PHE A 202 6.44 9.04 -15.17
CA PHE A 202 7.24 9.60 -14.09
C PHE A 202 8.44 10.37 -14.63
N ALA A 203 8.99 11.26 -13.82
CA ALA A 203 10.15 12.09 -14.20
C ALA A 203 11.39 11.26 -14.60
N TYR A 204 11.45 9.99 -14.19
CA TYR A 204 12.53 9.06 -14.52
C TYR A 204 12.24 8.17 -15.74
N ASP A 205 11.03 8.22 -16.31
CA ASP A 205 10.63 7.46 -17.51
C ASP A 205 10.94 8.24 -18.82
N ASP A 206 11.88 9.19 -18.75
CA ASP A 206 12.33 9.96 -19.90
C ASP A 206 13.67 9.42 -20.41
N ASP A 207 13.65 8.66 -21.51
CA ASP A 207 14.80 8.02 -22.16
C ASP A 207 15.82 9.00 -22.77
N THR A 208 15.74 10.30 -22.43
CA THR A 208 16.64 11.35 -22.95
C THR A 208 17.77 11.72 -21.98
N VAL A 209 17.94 10.95 -20.90
CA VAL A 209 19.04 11.09 -19.92
C VAL A 209 19.83 9.80 -19.77
#